data_AF-A0A519Y7R3-F1
#
_entry.id   AF-A0A519Y7R3-F1
#
_cell.length_a   1.000
_cell.length_b   1.000
_cell.length_c   1.000
_cell.angle_alpha   90.00
_cell.angle_beta   90.00
_cell.angle_gamma   90.00
#
_symmetry.space_group_name_H-M   'P 1'
#
loop_
_entity.id
_entity.type
_entity.pdbx_description
1 polymer ?
#
loop_
_entity_poly.entity_id
_entity_poly.type
_entity_poly.pdbx_seq_one_letter_code
_entity_poly.pdbx_strand_id
1 'polypeptide(L)' 'MAKKTVSEIIIDTLQAAGVKRVYGLVGDSLNGLTDTIRTREGIEFIQ' A
#
# COMPACT_ATOMS: atom_id res chain seq x y z
N MET A 1 18.35 12.44 -4.35
CA MET A 1 17.14 11.69 -4.77
C MET A 1 16.48 11.16 -3.52
N ALA A 2 15.17 11.33 -3.32
CA ALA A 2 14.48 10.73 -2.19
C ALA A 2 14.45 9.20 -2.36
N LYS A 3 14.79 8.45 -1.31
CA LYS A 3 14.79 6.98 -1.32
C LYS A 3 13.36 6.50 -1.06
N LYS A 4 12.87 5.54 -1.86
CA LYS A 4 11.57 4.90 -1.60
C LYS A 4 11.55 4.24 -0.23
N THR A 5 10.44 4.39 0.47
CA THR A 5 10.13 3.68 1.71
C THR A 5 9.84 2.20 1.42
N VAL A 6 9.90 1.37 2.46
CA VAL A 6 9.55 -0.06 2.34
C VAL A 6 8.07 -0.21 1.96
N SER A 7 7.18 0.63 2.50
CA SER A 7 5.75 0.63 2.15
C SER A 7 5.54 0.88 0.67
N GLU A 8 6.21 1.87 0.08
CA GLU A 8 6.13 2.14 -1.37
C GLU A 8 6.59 0.94 -2.20
N ILE A 9 7.69 0.28 -1.79
CA ILE A 9 8.19 -0.92 -2.47
C ILE A 9 7.15 -2.05 -2.43
N ILE A 10 6.51 -2.27 -1.28
CA ILE A 10 5.48 -3.31 -1.13
C ILE A 10 4.28 -2.98 -2.04
N ILE A 11 3.76 -1.76 -1.97
CA ILE A 11 2.57 -1.37 -2.77
C ILE A 11 2.88 -1.38 -4.28
N ASP A 12 4.07 -0.91 -4.70
CA ASP A 12 4.53 -1.03 -6.09
C ASP A 12 4.51 -2.48 -6.57
N THR A 13 5.01 -3.40 -5.74
CA THR A 13 5.08 -4.82 -6.07
C THR A 13 3.70 -5.44 -6.20
N LEU A 14 2.78 -5.11 -5.29
CA LEU A 14 1.40 -5.58 -5.34
C LEU A 14 0.68 -5.09 -6.61
N GLN A 15 0.85 -3.81 -6.97
CA GLN A 15 0.27 -3.25 -8.20
C GLN A 15 0.86 -3.91 -9.45
N ALA A 16 2.18 -4.12 -9.49
CA ALA A 16 2.83 -4.83 -10.59
C ALA A 16 2.33 -6.27 -10.75
N ALA A 17 1.92 -6.91 -9.65
CA ALA A 17 1.28 -8.22 -9.64
C ALA A 17 -0.23 -8.17 -10.01
N GLY A 18 -0.80 -6.99 -10.28
CA GLY A 18 -2.21 -6.81 -10.65
C GLY A 18 -3.19 -6.82 -9.47
N VAL A 19 -2.70 -6.69 -8.23
CA VAL A 19 -3.55 -6.61 -7.03
C VAL A 19 -4.31 -5.28 -7.03
N LYS A 20 -5.63 -5.36 -6.91
CA LYS A 20 -6.53 -4.20 -6.88
C LYS A 20 -7.10 -3.88 -5.50
N ARG A 21 -7.12 -4.86 -4.60
CA ARG A 21 -7.73 -4.72 -3.27
C ARG A 21 -6.87 -5.43 -2.23
N VAL A 22 -6.62 -4.75 -1.11
CA VAL A 22 -5.94 -5.28 0.06
C VAL A 22 -6.94 -5.27 1.21
N TYR A 23 -7.14 -6.43 1.84
CA TYR A 23 -8.05 -6.58 2.97
C TYR A 23 -7.24 -6.73 4.25
N GLY A 24 -7.64 -6.07 5.33
CA GLY A 24 -6.92 -6.19 6.61
C GLY A 24 -7.62 -5.51 7.77
N LEU A 25 -7.22 -5.90 8.97
CA LEU A 25 -7.60 -5.21 10.21
C LEU A 25 -6.63 -4.06 10.46
N VAL A 26 -7.16 -2.85 10.64
CA VAL A 26 -6.33 -1.65 10.85
C VAL A 26 -5.71 -1.64 12.24
N GLY A 27 -4.45 -1.18 12.32
CA GLY A 27 -3.70 -0.91 13.54
C GLY A 27 -2.41 -0.16 13.22
N ASP A 28 -1.77 0.45 14.24
CA ASP A 28 -0.68 1.41 14.05
C ASP A 28 0.50 0.87 13.22
N SER A 29 0.80 -0.43 13.36
CA SER A 29 1.87 -1.09 12.61
C SER A 29 1.64 -1.11 11.09
N LEU A 30 0.41 -0.90 10.63
CA LEU A 30 0.04 -0.90 9.21
C LEU A 30 -0.17 0.50 8.64
N ASN A 31 -0.06 1.57 9.43
CA ASN A 31 -0.31 2.94 8.96
C ASN A 31 0.53 3.28 7.74
N GLY A 32 1.80 2.87 7.72
CA GLY A 32 2.68 3.09 6.56
C GLY A 32 2.17 2.47 5.26
N LEU A 33 1.50 1.31 5.32
CA LEU A 33 0.91 0.65 4.15
C LEU A 33 -0.40 1.31 3.74
N THR A 34 -1.31 1.56 4.70
CA THR A 34 -2.62 2.18 4.42
C THR A 34 -2.47 3.61 3.89
N ASP A 35 -1.52 4.38 4.41
CA ASP A 35 -1.23 5.73 3.95
C ASP A 35 -0.63 5.73 2.53
N THR A 36 0.24 4.76 2.25
CA THR A 36 0.79 4.59 0.89
C THR A 36 -0.31 4.23 -0.10
N ILE A 37 -1.19 3.28 0.25
CA ILE A 37 -2.34 2.89 -0.60
C ILE A 37 -3.24 4.10 -0.89
N ARG A 38 -3.50 4.96 0.10
CA ARG A 38 -4.38 6.14 -0.07
C ARG A 38 -3.90 7.14 -1.13
N THR A 39 -2.60 7.16 -1.42
CA THR A 39 -1.99 8.06 -2.42
C THR A 39 -1.77 7.40 -3.79
N ARG A 40 -2.21 6.15 -3.96
CA ARG A 40 -2.00 5.34 -5.17
C ARG A 40 -3.32 5.08 -5.87
N GLU A 41 -3.34 5.23 -7.19
CA GLU A 41 -4.48 4.84 -8.00
C GLU A 41 -4.46 3.35 -8.33
N GLY A 42 -5.64 2.72 -8.48
CA GLY A 42 -5.76 1.34 -8.95
C GLY A 42 -5.54 0.25 -7.90
N ILE A 43 -5.30 0.62 -6.63
CA ILE A 43 -5.29 -0.30 -5.48
C ILE A 43 -6.04 0.34 -4.30
N GLU A 44 -6.86 -0.45 -3.61
CA GLU A 44 -7.71 0.04 -2.51
C GLU A 44 -7.51 -0.82 -1.26
N PHE A 45 -7.51 -0.18 -0.09
CA PHE A 45 -7.57 -0.88 1.19
C PHE A 45 -9.02 -1.01 1.61
N ILE A 46 -9.49 -2.24 1.79
CA ILE A 46 -10.85 -2.55 2.23
C ILE A 46 -10.79 -3.04 3.67
N GLN A 47 -11.54 -2.36 4.54
CA GLN A 47 -11.72 -2.72 5.94
C GLN A 47 -13.10 -3.34 6.17
#